data_AF-A0AAN9U7D2-F1
#
_entry.id   AF-A0AAN9U7D2-F1
#
_cell.length_a   1.000
_cell.length_b   1.000
_cell.length_c   1.000
_cell.angle_alpha   90.00
_cell.angle_beta   90.00
_cell.angle_gamma   90.00
#
_symmetry.space_group_name_H-M   'P 1'
#
loop_
_entity.id
_entity.type
_entity.pdbx_description
1 polymer ?
#
loop_
_entity_poly.entity_id
_entity_poly.type
_entity_poly.pdbx_seq_one_letter_code
_entity_poly.pdbx_strand_id
1 'polypeptide(L)'
;MSDTEHPDLSLPAKAPSMARYHDEPMTLHPTTLYTLVDLTDAELGELERECEGACLELGSDPGDSVRLAPQPRFVGQSLRAVFDCHLERLERLDELGKRDTLDFEPRYFIVAVDREWRSKGVILVTVDDDELECNVDSFRMKAFDVGLVVGGLQVYNSSWEEQKASYELHPDNGDGDDGDGSDHKTDHDGDGDPEPGSPTPTKNSPLGYYIPIYIHSSLSEEKVVADLEPAFKLKSPEEYGCRVQAKLTPTSSASASASGGPPSSAQTQELIQQAAALHPTRCAKNRFLHKTHILIIDTPDPVEYGMLMLELPPWDASPTAPGKADLDRAGKEPAALALAASEPQPQQHKQPIRIPYHCHDGLQTRFLILANGDADWPSEAVRAQPVFLVFQYHTHGKDLGFGARSMDPGAARRKPGEERLVYVAPGEGHEGIEWGYGEAVRQFPWFCREKRFVEGLDTTFFVCVDGDDVAETGPLLVRRSWDGNVWGRTRDELLGLPVDGVKVVRVTIKETIATLEKGRKSETDGMSESLTKFFL
;
A
#
# COMPACT_ATOMS: atom_id res chain seq x y z
N MET A 1 34.73 8.69 -42.88
CA MET A 1 35.58 7.98 -41.90
C MET A 1 35.82 8.95 -40.77
N SER A 2 34.93 8.93 -39.78
CA SER A 2 35.13 9.54 -38.48
C SER A 2 34.98 8.40 -37.49
N ASP A 3 36.04 8.13 -36.74
CA ASP A 3 36.07 7.12 -35.69
C ASP A 3 34.83 7.30 -34.80
N THR A 4 34.12 6.21 -34.53
CA THR A 4 33.10 6.14 -33.48
C THR A 4 33.80 6.33 -32.15
N GLU A 5 34.02 7.58 -31.75
CA GLU A 5 34.38 7.92 -30.37
C GLU A 5 33.22 7.43 -29.49
N HIS A 6 33.51 6.41 -28.68
CA HIS A 6 32.59 5.97 -27.65
C HIS A 6 32.35 7.13 -26.68
N PRO A 7 31.09 7.45 -26.34
CA PRO A 7 30.79 8.54 -25.42
C PRO A 7 31.47 8.29 -24.07
N ASP A 8 31.97 9.36 -23.46
CA ASP A 8 32.55 9.31 -22.12
C ASP A 8 31.44 9.09 -21.08
N LEU A 9 31.41 7.89 -20.51
CA LEU A 9 30.43 7.46 -19.52
C LEU A 9 30.91 7.64 -18.07
N SER A 10 32.00 8.36 -17.85
CA SER A 10 32.51 8.57 -16.49
C SER A 10 31.55 9.42 -15.65
N LEU A 11 31.34 8.97 -14.41
CA LEU A 11 30.55 9.64 -13.38
C LEU A 11 31.44 9.91 -12.15
N PRO A 12 31.13 10.92 -11.31
CA PRO A 12 31.78 11.04 -10.01
C PRO A 12 31.45 9.84 -9.13
N ALA A 13 32.28 9.56 -8.12
CA ALA A 13 31.96 8.53 -7.14
C ALA A 13 30.83 8.93 -6.18
N LYS A 14 30.65 10.23 -5.93
CA LYS A 14 29.63 10.77 -5.03
C LYS A 14 28.92 11.99 -5.61
N ALA A 15 27.64 12.12 -5.27
CA ALA A 15 26.82 13.31 -5.50
C ALA A 15 26.78 14.24 -4.26
N PRO A 16 26.33 15.49 -4.41
CA PRO A 16 25.92 16.33 -3.28
C PRO A 16 24.79 15.66 -2.48
N SER A 17 24.60 16.08 -1.23
CA SER A 17 23.61 15.47 -0.35
C SER A 17 22.19 15.48 -0.94
N MET A 18 21.63 14.27 -1.04
CA MET A 18 20.29 13.97 -1.54
C MET A 18 19.28 13.67 -0.43
N ALA A 19 19.72 13.57 0.83
CA ALA A 19 18.90 13.29 2.02
C ALA A 19 17.61 14.12 2.11
N ARG A 20 17.65 15.37 1.62
CA ARG A 20 16.52 16.29 1.61
C ARG A 20 15.34 15.87 0.70
N TYR A 21 15.56 14.92 -0.20
CA TYR A 21 14.57 14.34 -1.12
C TYR A 21 14.04 12.98 -0.62
N HIS A 22 14.57 12.45 0.49
CA HIS A 22 14.06 11.24 1.14
C HIS A 22 12.86 11.52 2.06
N ASP A 23 12.76 12.73 2.59
CA ASP A 23 11.70 13.16 3.51
C ASP A 23 10.46 13.75 2.78
N GLU A 24 10.47 13.76 1.43
CA GLU A 24 9.36 14.25 0.63
C GLU A 24 8.25 13.19 0.50
N PRO A 25 6.97 13.59 0.34
CA PRO A 25 5.88 12.65 0.11
C PRO A 25 6.21 11.76 -1.08
N MET A 26 6.06 10.44 -0.93
CA MET A 26 6.23 9.47 -2.03
C MET A 26 5.26 9.80 -3.16
N THR A 27 5.76 10.56 -4.12
CA THR A 27 5.06 10.92 -5.34
C THR A 27 5.86 10.26 -6.45
N LEU A 28 5.21 9.39 -7.22
CA LEU A 28 5.84 8.67 -8.33
C LEU A 28 6.09 9.65 -9.48
N HIS A 29 7.12 10.47 -9.32
CA HIS A 29 7.47 11.47 -10.30
C HIS A 29 8.05 10.80 -11.56
N PRO A 30 7.79 11.36 -12.75
CA PRO A 30 8.35 10.80 -13.97
C PRO A 30 9.87 10.92 -13.98
N THR A 31 10.53 9.87 -14.46
CA THR A 31 11.98 9.82 -14.61
C THR A 31 12.41 10.68 -15.79
N THR A 32 13.46 11.48 -15.62
CA THR A 32 13.93 12.34 -16.70
C THR A 32 14.80 11.59 -17.70
N LEU A 33 14.50 11.73 -19.00
CA LEU A 33 15.23 11.15 -20.12
C LEU A 33 16.11 12.19 -20.85
N TYR A 34 17.38 11.82 -21.06
CA TYR A 34 18.40 12.58 -21.79
C TYR A 34 19.04 11.73 -22.90
N THR A 35 19.82 12.37 -23.78
CA THR A 35 20.59 11.67 -24.82
C THR A 35 21.96 12.30 -25.08
N LEU A 36 22.99 11.46 -25.20
CA LEU A 36 24.35 11.83 -25.65
C LEU A 36 24.56 11.65 -27.16
N VAL A 37 23.57 11.06 -27.84
CA VAL A 37 23.60 10.78 -29.27
C VAL A 37 22.59 11.63 -30.02
N ASP A 38 22.85 11.88 -31.30
CA ASP A 38 22.04 12.79 -32.10
C ASP A 38 20.71 12.15 -32.55
N LEU A 39 19.69 12.14 -31.69
CA LEU A 39 18.35 11.69 -32.04
C LEU A 39 17.47 12.85 -32.52
N THR A 40 16.78 12.65 -33.64
CA THR A 40 15.71 13.55 -34.11
C THR A 40 14.58 13.63 -33.08
N ASP A 41 13.74 14.68 -33.15
CA ASP A 41 12.59 14.80 -32.23
C ASP A 41 11.65 13.59 -32.30
N ALA A 42 11.48 13.01 -33.49
CA ALA A 42 10.67 11.81 -33.69
C ALA A 42 11.31 10.58 -33.02
N GLU A 43 12.61 10.33 -33.23
CA GLU A 43 13.33 9.23 -32.60
C GLU A 43 13.38 9.36 -31.08
N LEU A 44 13.52 10.59 -30.58
CA LEU A 44 13.56 10.87 -29.14
C LEU A 44 12.18 10.65 -28.49
N GLY A 45 11.09 11.03 -29.16
CA GLY A 45 9.73 10.72 -28.70
C GLY A 45 9.38 9.24 -28.85
N GLU A 46 10.00 8.50 -29.78
CA GLU A 46 9.90 7.03 -29.82
C GLU A 46 10.63 6.39 -28.65
N LEU A 47 11.83 6.86 -28.33
CA LEU A 47 12.58 6.38 -27.17
C LEU A 47 11.85 6.66 -25.86
N GLU A 48 11.26 7.85 -25.69
CA GLU A 48 10.43 8.17 -24.52
C GLU A 48 9.28 7.16 -24.35
N ARG A 49 8.52 6.91 -25.42
CA ARG A 49 7.43 5.91 -25.39
C ARG A 49 7.93 4.50 -25.14
N GLU A 50 9.10 4.13 -25.69
CA GLU A 50 9.68 2.82 -25.40
C GLU A 50 10.06 2.71 -23.92
N CYS A 51 10.67 3.76 -23.34
CA CYS A 51 11.02 3.78 -21.93
C CYS A 51 9.81 3.65 -20.99
N GLU A 52 8.61 4.00 -21.46
CA GLU A 52 7.35 3.79 -20.75
C GLU A 52 6.66 2.46 -21.10
N GLY A 53 7.19 1.68 -22.05
CA GLY A 53 6.52 0.53 -22.66
C GLY A 53 5.94 -0.45 -21.64
N ALA A 54 6.77 -0.88 -20.68
CA ALA A 54 6.31 -1.75 -19.60
C ALA A 54 5.21 -1.08 -18.75
N CYS A 55 5.34 0.19 -18.38
CA CYS A 55 4.33 0.90 -17.58
C CYS A 55 3.00 1.09 -18.33
N LEU A 56 3.05 1.33 -19.64
CA LEU A 56 1.87 1.47 -20.50
C LEU A 56 1.11 0.15 -20.64
N GLU A 57 1.83 -0.98 -20.75
CA GLU A 57 1.19 -2.31 -20.73
C GLU A 57 0.45 -2.58 -19.40
N LEU A 58 0.87 -1.92 -18.33
CA LEU A 58 0.28 -2.01 -17.00
C LEU A 58 -0.83 -0.96 -16.75
N GLY A 59 -1.16 -0.16 -17.77
CA GLY A 59 -2.29 0.78 -17.73
C GLY A 59 -1.96 2.18 -17.22
N SER A 60 -0.67 2.55 -17.15
CA SER A 60 -0.27 3.94 -16.88
C SER A 60 -0.62 4.85 -18.06
N ASP A 61 -0.86 6.13 -17.81
CA ASP A 61 -1.04 7.09 -18.90
C ASP A 61 0.34 7.52 -19.48
N PRO A 62 0.43 7.84 -20.79
CA PRO A 62 1.67 8.32 -21.39
C PRO A 62 2.20 9.58 -20.71
N GLY A 63 3.50 9.56 -20.38
CA GLY A 63 4.20 10.62 -19.67
C GLY A 63 4.10 10.56 -18.15
N ASP A 64 3.49 9.52 -17.56
CA ASP A 64 3.45 9.38 -16.10
C ASP A 64 4.76 8.80 -15.53
N SER A 65 5.45 7.95 -16.29
CA SER A 65 6.62 7.21 -15.79
C SER A 65 7.95 7.79 -16.28
N VAL A 66 8.00 8.28 -17.52
CA VAL A 66 9.22 8.83 -18.12
C VAL A 66 8.89 10.09 -18.91
N ARG A 67 9.71 11.13 -18.77
CA ARG A 67 9.56 12.38 -19.52
C ARG A 67 10.89 12.88 -20.06
N LEU A 68 10.87 13.48 -21.24
CA LEU A 68 12.02 14.24 -21.74
C LEU A 68 12.36 15.42 -20.82
N ALA A 69 13.65 15.60 -20.58
CA ALA A 69 14.14 16.80 -19.91
C ALA A 69 13.80 18.07 -20.70
N PRO A 70 13.68 19.24 -20.05
CA PRO A 70 13.55 20.52 -20.76
C PRO A 70 14.69 20.79 -21.75
N GLN A 71 15.89 20.27 -21.45
CA GLN A 71 17.05 20.26 -22.35
C GLN A 71 17.56 18.81 -22.44
N PRO A 72 17.00 17.98 -23.34
CA PRO A 72 17.29 16.55 -23.33
C PRO A 72 18.57 16.18 -24.11
N ARG A 73 19.13 17.09 -24.91
CA ARG A 73 20.22 16.79 -25.87
C ARG A 73 21.57 17.26 -25.38
N PHE A 74 22.47 16.30 -25.17
CA PHE A 74 23.87 16.48 -24.78
C PHE A 74 24.81 15.83 -25.81
N VAL A 75 24.47 16.00 -27.10
CA VAL A 75 25.16 15.33 -28.22
C VAL A 75 26.68 15.58 -28.18
N GLY A 76 27.45 14.49 -28.11
CA GLY A 76 28.91 14.54 -28.06
C GLY A 76 29.51 15.04 -26.74
N GLN A 77 28.68 15.25 -25.70
CA GLN A 77 29.15 15.55 -24.34
C GLN A 77 29.29 14.26 -23.52
N SER A 78 29.91 14.36 -22.35
CA SER A 78 30.05 13.24 -21.42
C SER A 78 28.77 13.01 -20.60
N LEU A 79 28.61 11.80 -20.07
CA LEU A 79 27.56 11.47 -19.09
C LEU A 79 27.63 12.38 -17.86
N ARG A 80 28.84 12.79 -17.48
CA ARG A 80 29.08 13.80 -16.44
C ARG A 80 28.33 15.12 -16.70
N ALA A 81 28.24 15.58 -17.94
CA ALA A 81 27.52 16.82 -18.27
C ALA A 81 26.00 16.69 -18.02
N VAL A 82 25.44 15.50 -18.27
CA VAL A 82 24.03 15.21 -17.95
C VAL A 82 23.82 15.17 -16.44
N PHE A 83 24.72 14.50 -15.71
CA PHE A 83 24.71 14.45 -14.25
C PHE A 83 24.74 15.87 -13.63
N ASP A 84 25.68 16.72 -14.05
CA ASP A 84 25.79 18.08 -13.54
C ASP A 84 24.53 18.90 -13.89
N CYS A 85 23.97 18.76 -15.09
CA CYS A 85 22.72 19.43 -15.46
C CYS A 85 21.52 18.97 -14.62
N HIS A 86 21.42 17.66 -14.32
CA HIS A 86 20.35 17.11 -13.51
C HIS A 86 20.40 17.69 -12.09
N LEU A 87 21.59 17.77 -11.49
CA LEU A 87 21.79 18.37 -10.17
C LEU A 87 21.57 19.89 -10.17
N GLU A 88 22.03 20.62 -11.18
CA GLU A 88 21.78 22.07 -11.29
C GLU A 88 20.28 22.39 -11.33
N ARG A 89 19.47 21.53 -11.96
CA ARG A 89 18.01 21.70 -11.98
C ARG A 89 17.42 21.56 -10.57
N LEU A 90 17.90 20.59 -9.80
CA LEU A 90 17.51 20.39 -8.40
C LEU A 90 17.91 21.59 -7.53
N GLU A 91 19.15 22.06 -7.64
CA GLU A 91 19.64 23.23 -6.90
C GLU A 91 18.83 24.49 -7.21
N ARG A 92 18.51 24.75 -8.49
CA ARG A 92 17.69 25.91 -8.87
C ARG A 92 16.28 25.86 -8.30
N LEU A 93 15.66 24.68 -8.22
CA LEU A 93 14.34 24.54 -7.59
C LEU A 93 14.39 24.85 -6.09
N ASP A 94 15.48 24.45 -5.43
CA ASP A 94 15.72 24.72 -4.02
C ASP A 94 15.94 26.23 -3.77
N GLU A 95 16.80 26.88 -4.57
CA GLU A 95 17.04 28.33 -4.49
C GLU A 95 15.77 29.17 -4.71
N LEU A 96 14.85 28.68 -5.55
CA LEU A 96 13.58 29.34 -5.84
C LEU A 96 12.49 29.04 -4.80
N GLY A 97 12.75 28.18 -3.81
CA GLY A 97 11.76 27.74 -2.83
C GLY A 97 10.57 27.01 -3.47
N LYS A 98 10.82 26.32 -4.59
CA LYS A 98 9.81 25.67 -5.43
C LYS A 98 9.83 24.14 -5.30
N ARG A 99 10.28 23.65 -4.16
CA ARG A 99 10.43 22.23 -3.87
C ARG A 99 9.11 21.46 -3.97
N ASP A 100 8.02 22.04 -3.43
CA ASP A 100 6.66 21.49 -3.53
C ASP A 100 6.11 21.42 -4.98
N THR A 101 6.88 21.88 -5.97
CA THR A 101 6.54 21.82 -7.39
C THR A 101 7.50 20.94 -8.19
N LEU A 102 8.24 20.07 -7.51
CA LEU A 102 9.06 19.05 -8.16
C LEU A 102 8.17 18.21 -9.09
N ASP A 103 8.57 18.13 -10.35
CA ASP A 103 7.80 17.48 -11.42
C ASP A 103 8.55 16.33 -12.09
N PHE A 104 9.63 15.87 -11.46
CA PHE A 104 10.50 14.81 -11.96
C PHE A 104 11.21 14.08 -10.81
N GLU A 105 11.63 12.84 -11.07
CA GLU A 105 12.38 12.01 -10.12
C GLU A 105 13.78 12.59 -9.84
N PRO A 106 14.12 12.94 -8.59
CA PRO A 106 15.40 13.57 -8.25
C PRO A 106 16.59 12.61 -8.12
N ARG A 107 16.36 11.31 -7.86
CA ARG A 107 17.43 10.34 -7.57
C ARG A 107 17.87 9.55 -8.79
N TYR A 108 17.00 9.41 -9.80
CA TYR A 108 17.24 8.58 -10.97
C TYR A 108 17.05 9.35 -12.27
N PHE A 109 17.89 9.08 -13.25
CA PHE A 109 17.71 9.60 -14.62
C PHE A 109 18.21 8.62 -15.68
N ILE A 110 17.64 8.75 -16.88
CA ILE A 110 17.87 7.84 -18.01
C ILE A 110 18.65 8.56 -19.09
N VAL A 111 19.64 7.88 -19.69
CA VAL A 111 20.46 8.44 -20.77
C VAL A 111 20.59 7.45 -21.93
N ALA A 112 20.19 7.86 -23.13
CA ALA A 112 20.56 7.15 -24.35
C ALA A 112 21.97 7.53 -24.80
N VAL A 113 22.84 6.53 -24.88
CA VAL A 113 24.27 6.69 -25.21
C VAL A 113 24.67 6.05 -26.54
N ASP A 114 23.74 5.37 -27.20
CA ASP A 114 23.94 4.77 -28.52
C ASP A 114 22.70 5.03 -29.40
N ARG A 115 22.90 5.23 -30.70
CA ARG A 115 21.79 5.37 -31.66
C ARG A 115 20.98 4.08 -31.78
N GLU A 116 21.62 2.94 -31.55
CA GLU A 116 21.02 1.61 -31.57
C GLU A 116 20.42 1.24 -30.19
N TRP A 117 19.84 2.22 -29.49
CA TRP A 117 19.26 2.04 -28.14
C TRP A 117 18.21 0.93 -28.04
N ARG A 118 17.57 0.55 -29.16
CA ARG A 118 16.62 -0.57 -29.21
C ARG A 118 17.28 -1.92 -28.89
N SER A 119 18.47 -2.16 -29.41
CA SER A 119 19.22 -3.40 -29.18
C SER A 119 20.20 -3.28 -28.02
N LYS A 120 20.84 -2.12 -27.89
CA LYS A 120 21.90 -1.87 -26.90
C LYS A 120 21.42 -1.25 -25.59
N GLY A 121 20.14 -0.90 -25.50
CA GLY A 121 19.55 -0.34 -24.29
C GLY A 121 19.92 1.13 -24.02
N VAL A 122 19.51 1.58 -22.83
CA VAL A 122 19.79 2.89 -22.23
C VAL A 122 20.61 2.72 -20.96
N ILE A 123 21.21 3.79 -20.46
CA ILE A 123 21.86 3.81 -19.14
C ILE A 123 20.89 4.41 -18.13
N LEU A 124 20.62 3.68 -17.05
CA LEU A 124 19.97 4.20 -15.85
C LEU A 124 21.07 4.63 -14.88
N VAL A 125 20.95 5.84 -14.34
CA VAL A 125 21.90 6.41 -13.37
C VAL A 125 21.19 6.68 -12.06
N THR A 126 21.84 6.34 -10.95
CA THR A 126 21.45 6.81 -9.62
C THR A 126 22.41 7.88 -9.11
N VAL A 127 21.86 8.90 -8.44
CA VAL A 127 22.66 9.92 -7.74
C VAL A 127 22.66 9.73 -6.21
N ASP A 128 21.92 8.75 -5.72
CA ASP A 128 21.92 8.36 -4.31
C ASP A 128 21.80 6.84 -4.19
N ASP A 129 22.45 6.26 -3.20
CA ASP A 129 22.27 4.86 -2.88
C ASP A 129 21.25 4.68 -1.75
N ASP A 130 20.77 3.44 -1.60
CA ASP A 130 19.76 3.11 -0.59
C ASP A 130 20.28 3.34 0.86
N GLU A 131 21.59 3.59 1.03
CA GLU A 131 22.26 3.87 2.31
C GLU A 131 22.43 5.38 2.63
N LEU A 132 21.92 6.29 1.78
CA LEU A 132 22.03 7.76 1.93
C LEU A 132 23.48 8.29 1.92
N GLU A 133 24.41 7.53 1.33
CA GLU A 133 25.80 7.92 1.22
C GLU A 133 26.09 8.73 -0.05
N CYS A 134 25.06 9.00 -0.86
CA CYS A 134 25.13 9.71 -2.14
C CYS A 134 26.11 9.06 -3.11
N ASN A 135 26.19 7.72 -3.08
CA ASN A 135 27.00 6.97 -4.02
C ASN A 135 26.33 7.00 -5.39
N VAL A 136 27.13 7.34 -6.40
CA VAL A 136 26.67 7.45 -7.79
C VAL A 136 27.04 6.17 -8.51
N ASP A 137 26.07 5.56 -9.16
CA ASP A 137 26.28 4.36 -9.96
C ASP A 137 25.39 4.37 -11.20
N SER A 138 25.71 3.51 -12.16
CA SER A 138 24.93 3.35 -13.38
C SER A 138 25.03 1.93 -13.91
N PHE A 139 24.00 1.51 -14.63
CA PHE A 139 24.05 0.29 -15.42
C PHE A 139 23.22 0.43 -16.69
N ARG A 140 23.52 -0.42 -17.66
CA ARG A 140 22.85 -0.45 -18.97
C ARG A 140 21.70 -1.43 -18.93
N MET A 141 20.53 -1.07 -19.42
CA MET A 141 19.36 -1.95 -19.46
C MET A 141 18.48 -1.70 -20.69
N LYS A 142 17.51 -2.57 -20.95
CA LYS A 142 16.56 -2.38 -22.06
C LYS A 142 15.73 -1.11 -21.83
N ALA A 143 15.51 -0.34 -22.90
CA ALA A 143 14.65 0.84 -22.84
C ALA A 143 13.25 0.46 -22.35
N PHE A 144 12.65 -0.60 -22.91
CA PHE A 144 11.30 -1.06 -22.59
C PHE A 144 10.99 -1.20 -21.08
N ASP A 145 11.97 -1.65 -20.29
CA ASP A 145 11.78 -2.00 -18.88
C ASP A 145 12.07 -0.82 -17.92
N VAL A 146 12.71 0.25 -18.39
CA VAL A 146 13.35 1.25 -17.50
C VAL A 146 12.36 2.04 -16.65
N GLY A 147 11.20 2.43 -17.20
CA GLY A 147 10.17 3.14 -16.44
C GLY A 147 9.64 2.32 -15.27
N LEU A 148 9.43 1.02 -15.48
CA LEU A 148 8.93 0.11 -14.44
C LEU A 148 9.98 -0.14 -13.36
N VAL A 149 11.26 -0.27 -13.75
CA VAL A 149 12.37 -0.42 -12.81
C VAL A 149 12.49 0.80 -11.90
N VAL A 150 12.39 2.02 -12.45
CA VAL A 150 12.43 3.23 -11.61
C VAL A 150 11.21 3.32 -10.70
N GLY A 151 10.01 2.99 -11.18
CA GLY A 151 8.83 2.91 -10.33
C GLY A 151 9.02 1.97 -9.12
N GLY A 152 9.63 0.80 -9.34
CA GLY A 152 9.98 -0.14 -8.27
C GLY A 152 11.00 0.38 -7.25
N LEU A 153 12.00 1.15 -7.72
CA LEU A 153 12.97 1.84 -6.87
C LEU A 153 12.31 2.96 -6.06
N GLN A 154 11.40 3.73 -6.67
CA GLN A 154 10.71 4.84 -6.02
C GLN A 154 9.84 4.42 -4.83
N VAL A 155 9.18 3.26 -4.92
CA VAL A 155 8.35 2.69 -3.85
C VAL A 155 9.15 1.77 -2.90
N TYR A 156 10.49 1.77 -3.00
CA TYR A 156 11.39 0.94 -2.18
C TYR A 156 11.06 -0.56 -2.21
N ASN A 157 10.51 -1.04 -3.32
CA ASN A 157 10.17 -2.46 -3.47
C ASN A 157 11.40 -3.31 -3.86
N SER A 158 12.39 -2.69 -4.47
CA SER A 158 13.66 -3.32 -4.88
C SER A 158 14.82 -2.38 -4.60
N SER A 159 16.01 -2.91 -4.33
CA SER A 159 17.22 -2.10 -4.19
C SER A 159 17.91 -1.84 -5.53
N TRP A 160 18.79 -0.84 -5.57
CA TRP A 160 19.59 -0.53 -6.76
C TRP A 160 20.40 -1.73 -7.25
N GLU A 161 21.11 -2.41 -6.35
CA GLU A 161 21.93 -3.60 -6.67
C GLU A 161 21.09 -4.76 -7.21
N GLU A 162 19.86 -4.92 -6.73
CA GLU A 162 18.96 -5.95 -7.23
C GLU A 162 18.52 -5.69 -8.67
N GLN A 163 18.20 -4.43 -8.99
CA GLN A 163 17.83 -4.03 -10.34
C GLN A 163 19.00 -4.19 -11.31
N LYS A 164 20.19 -3.75 -10.88
CA LYS A 164 21.42 -3.93 -11.64
C LYS A 164 21.68 -5.41 -11.93
N ALA A 165 21.67 -6.29 -10.93
CA ALA A 165 21.87 -7.72 -11.11
C ALA A 165 20.81 -8.39 -12.02
N SER A 166 19.61 -7.81 -12.13
CA SER A 166 18.49 -8.40 -12.86
C SER A 166 18.38 -7.93 -14.31
N TYR A 167 18.74 -6.68 -14.60
CA TYR A 167 18.48 -6.03 -15.88
C TYR A 167 19.75 -5.55 -16.58
N GLU A 168 20.92 -5.65 -15.95
CA GLU A 168 22.18 -5.19 -16.55
C GLU A 168 22.50 -5.97 -17.85
N LEU A 169 22.58 -5.22 -18.94
CA LEU A 169 23.05 -5.70 -20.23
C LEU A 169 24.57 -5.63 -20.27
N HIS A 170 25.23 -6.78 -20.37
CA HIS A 170 26.67 -6.84 -20.59
C HIS A 170 27.00 -6.71 -22.09
N PRO A 171 27.92 -5.83 -22.48
CA PRO A 171 28.27 -5.59 -23.90
C PRO A 171 28.95 -6.77 -24.63
N ASP A 172 29.24 -7.88 -23.93
CA ASP A 172 29.94 -9.05 -24.50
C ASP A 172 29.01 -10.20 -24.94
N ASN A 173 27.69 -10.08 -24.82
CA ASN A 173 26.77 -11.07 -25.39
C ASN A 173 26.48 -10.75 -26.86
N GLY A 174 27.49 -11.00 -27.70
CA GLY A 174 27.36 -10.99 -29.15
C GLY A 174 26.36 -12.04 -29.63
N ASP A 175 25.61 -11.66 -30.66
CA ASP A 175 24.68 -12.45 -31.48
C ASP A 175 24.78 -13.99 -31.31
N GLY A 176 23.69 -14.62 -30.87
CA GLY A 176 23.59 -16.07 -30.89
C GLY A 176 22.36 -16.66 -30.22
N ASP A 177 21.28 -16.72 -30.99
CA ASP A 177 20.32 -17.83 -31.01
C ASP A 177 19.22 -17.90 -29.94
N ASP A 178 17.99 -17.85 -30.44
CA ASP A 178 16.80 -18.42 -29.82
C ASP A 178 17.04 -19.91 -29.54
N GLY A 179 17.47 -20.23 -28.32
CA GLY A 179 17.79 -21.59 -27.88
C GLY A 179 17.00 -22.01 -26.66
N ASP A 180 15.82 -22.57 -26.91
CA ASP A 180 15.04 -23.40 -26.00
C ASP A 180 15.89 -24.45 -25.26
N GLY A 181 15.62 -24.65 -23.98
CA GLY A 181 15.94 -25.87 -23.24
C GLY A 181 17.38 -26.04 -22.72
N SER A 182 17.57 -25.79 -21.42
CA SER A 182 18.33 -26.75 -20.62
C SER A 182 17.92 -26.70 -19.15
N ASP A 183 17.17 -27.73 -18.76
CA ASP A 183 17.09 -28.27 -17.41
C ASP A 183 18.49 -28.33 -16.78
N HIS A 184 18.77 -27.45 -15.82
CA HIS A 184 19.80 -27.73 -14.83
C HIS A 184 19.12 -28.08 -13.52
N LYS A 185 18.72 -29.36 -13.41
CA LYS A 185 18.55 -30.01 -12.13
C LYS A 185 19.90 -29.97 -11.41
N THR A 186 20.03 -29.10 -10.43
CA THR A 186 20.94 -29.34 -9.31
C THR A 186 20.14 -30.02 -8.23
N ASP A 187 20.10 -31.35 -8.31
CA ASP A 187 19.71 -32.20 -7.20
C ASP A 187 20.69 -31.93 -6.06
N HIS A 188 20.27 -31.14 -5.08
CA HIS A 188 20.92 -31.07 -3.78
C HIS A 188 19.94 -31.63 -2.74
N ASP A 189 19.92 -32.96 -2.67
CA ASP A 189 19.37 -33.69 -1.53
C ASP A 189 20.15 -33.31 -0.26
N GLY A 190 19.45 -32.77 0.73
CA GLY A 190 20.03 -32.31 1.99
C GLY A 190 19.01 -31.69 2.94
N ASP A 191 18.14 -32.54 3.49
CA ASP A 191 17.40 -32.44 4.77
C ASP A 191 16.74 -31.11 5.18
N GLY A 192 15.40 -31.15 5.20
CA GLY A 192 14.54 -30.34 6.06
C GLY A 192 14.12 -28.97 5.50
N ASP A 193 13.51 -28.92 4.32
CA ASP A 193 12.88 -27.70 3.82
C ASP A 193 11.46 -27.56 4.41
N PRO A 194 11.13 -26.50 5.17
CA PRO A 194 9.77 -26.27 5.64
C PRO A 194 8.88 -25.85 4.47
N GLU A 195 7.97 -26.75 4.08
CA GLU A 195 6.93 -26.65 3.03
C GLU A 195 7.30 -25.96 1.69
N PRO A 196 7.13 -26.66 0.54
CA PRO A 196 7.31 -26.05 -0.77
C PRO A 196 6.27 -24.93 -0.93
N GLY A 197 6.75 -23.68 -1.01
CA GLY A 197 5.90 -22.54 -1.33
C GLY A 197 5.45 -22.58 -2.80
N SER A 198 4.59 -21.64 -3.18
CA SER A 198 4.21 -21.44 -4.58
C SER A 198 5.46 -21.37 -5.49
N PRO A 199 5.44 -21.96 -6.69
CA PRO A 199 6.58 -21.93 -7.60
C PRO A 199 7.05 -20.49 -7.85
N THR A 200 8.37 -20.28 -7.86
CA THR A 200 8.96 -18.95 -8.06
C THR A 200 8.56 -18.45 -9.45
N PRO A 201 7.86 -17.30 -9.54
CA PRO A 201 7.48 -16.73 -10.81
C PRO A 201 8.72 -16.28 -11.59
N THR A 202 8.70 -16.47 -12.90
CA THR A 202 9.80 -16.12 -13.82
C THR A 202 9.75 -14.67 -14.28
N LYS A 203 8.65 -13.96 -14.02
CA LYS A 203 8.41 -12.56 -14.39
C LYS A 203 7.86 -11.80 -13.21
N ASN A 204 8.03 -10.48 -13.22
CA ASN A 204 7.45 -9.63 -12.19
C ASN A 204 5.92 -9.46 -12.42
N SER A 205 5.20 -9.08 -11.38
CA SER A 205 3.78 -8.76 -11.47
C SER A 205 3.58 -7.31 -12.00
N PRO A 206 2.39 -7.00 -12.55
CA PRO A 206 1.94 -5.63 -12.83
C PRO A 206 2.12 -4.61 -11.69
N LEU A 207 2.12 -5.06 -10.44
CA LEU A 207 2.27 -4.19 -9.28
C LEU A 207 3.75 -3.86 -8.99
N GLY A 208 4.68 -4.42 -9.76
CA GLY A 208 6.11 -4.40 -9.45
C GLY A 208 6.51 -5.41 -8.36
N TYR A 209 5.55 -6.05 -7.69
CA TYR A 209 5.77 -7.10 -6.69
C TYR A 209 4.60 -8.06 -6.58
N TYR A 210 4.83 -9.20 -5.94
CA TYR A 210 3.82 -10.13 -5.49
C TYR A 210 3.48 -9.89 -4.02
N ILE A 211 2.19 -9.91 -3.71
CA ILE A 211 1.66 -9.73 -2.36
C ILE A 211 1.80 -11.05 -1.59
N PRO A 212 2.67 -11.11 -0.57
CA PRO A 212 2.89 -12.33 0.20
C PRO A 212 1.73 -12.56 1.18
N ILE A 213 1.14 -13.75 1.11
CA ILE A 213 0.02 -14.15 1.98
C ILE A 213 0.43 -15.38 2.80
N TYR A 214 0.25 -15.30 4.11
CA TYR A 214 0.42 -16.41 5.03
C TYR A 214 -0.95 -16.83 5.56
N ILE A 215 -1.32 -18.10 5.42
CA ILE A 215 -2.70 -18.51 5.67
C ILE A 215 -2.78 -19.50 6.84
N HIS A 216 -3.87 -19.45 7.59
CA HIS A 216 -4.17 -20.46 8.60
C HIS A 216 -4.21 -21.85 7.94
N SER A 217 -3.63 -22.86 8.59
CA SER A 217 -3.43 -24.19 7.99
C SER A 217 -4.71 -24.93 7.59
N SER A 218 -5.86 -24.53 8.13
CA SER A 218 -7.18 -25.05 7.75
C SER A 218 -7.70 -24.51 6.41
N LEU A 219 -7.07 -23.48 5.83
CA LEU A 219 -7.53 -22.84 4.60
C LEU A 219 -6.93 -23.49 3.36
N SER A 220 -7.69 -23.46 2.27
CA SER A 220 -7.21 -23.86 0.95
C SER A 220 -6.52 -22.67 0.28
N GLU A 221 -5.31 -22.88 -0.23
CA GLU A 221 -4.53 -21.86 -0.94
C GLU A 221 -5.26 -21.37 -2.19
N GLU A 222 -5.78 -22.30 -2.99
CA GLU A 222 -6.52 -22.00 -4.20
C GLU A 222 -7.75 -21.13 -3.90
N LYS A 223 -8.49 -21.46 -2.83
CA LYS A 223 -9.65 -20.67 -2.41
C LYS A 223 -9.23 -19.27 -1.97
N VAL A 224 -8.16 -19.16 -1.19
CA VAL A 224 -7.66 -17.87 -0.71
C VAL A 224 -7.24 -16.97 -1.86
N VAL A 225 -6.47 -17.51 -2.81
CA VAL A 225 -6.06 -16.77 -4.01
C VAL A 225 -7.30 -16.40 -4.82
N ALA A 226 -8.27 -17.29 -5.01
CA ALA A 226 -9.50 -16.98 -5.74
C ALA A 226 -10.34 -15.86 -5.11
N ASP A 227 -10.36 -15.77 -3.78
CA ASP A 227 -11.12 -14.75 -3.05
C ASP A 227 -10.40 -13.38 -3.02
N LEU A 228 -9.06 -13.38 -3.08
CA LEU A 228 -8.21 -12.17 -2.98
C LEU A 228 -7.74 -11.62 -4.33
N GLU A 229 -7.59 -12.46 -5.35
CA GLU A 229 -7.04 -12.04 -6.64
C GLU A 229 -8.12 -11.34 -7.50
N PRO A 230 -7.92 -10.07 -7.89
CA PRO A 230 -8.83 -9.39 -8.81
C PRO A 230 -8.88 -10.09 -10.16
N ALA A 231 -10.09 -10.28 -10.68
CA ALA A 231 -10.33 -10.97 -11.95
C ALA A 231 -9.68 -12.37 -12.03
N PHE A 232 -9.59 -13.10 -10.90
CA PHE A 232 -8.99 -14.43 -10.80
C PHE A 232 -9.32 -15.37 -11.97
N LYS A 233 -10.60 -15.44 -12.37
CA LYS A 233 -11.07 -16.32 -13.46
C LYS A 233 -10.55 -15.98 -14.85
N LEU A 234 -9.99 -14.79 -15.03
CA LEU A 234 -9.47 -14.28 -16.30
C LEU A 234 -7.94 -14.33 -16.38
N LYS A 235 -7.27 -14.70 -15.29
CA LYS A 235 -5.81 -14.73 -15.17
C LYS A 235 -5.30 -16.17 -15.14
N SER A 236 -4.12 -16.41 -15.70
CA SER A 236 -3.39 -17.66 -15.46
C SER A 236 -2.70 -17.63 -14.08
N PRO A 237 -2.35 -18.78 -13.49
CA PRO A 237 -1.67 -18.84 -12.21
C PRO A 237 -0.39 -18.01 -12.12
N GLU A 238 0.31 -17.82 -13.22
CA GLU A 238 1.55 -17.03 -13.32
C GLU A 238 1.27 -15.51 -13.19
N GLU A 239 0.07 -15.07 -13.52
CA GLU A 239 -0.37 -13.66 -13.54
C GLU A 239 -0.97 -13.19 -12.21
N TYR A 240 -1.19 -14.09 -11.24
CA TYR A 240 -1.74 -13.74 -9.94
C TYR A 240 -0.79 -12.84 -9.15
N GLY A 241 -1.24 -11.65 -8.77
CA GLY A 241 -0.49 -10.73 -7.90
C GLY A 241 -0.38 -11.23 -6.46
N CYS A 242 -1.35 -12.03 -5.99
CA CYS A 242 -1.37 -12.64 -4.66
C CYS A 242 -0.67 -14.00 -4.63
N ARG A 243 0.23 -14.22 -3.66
CA ARG A 243 1.00 -15.47 -3.53
C ARG A 243 0.97 -16.01 -2.11
N VAL A 244 0.39 -17.19 -1.93
CA VAL A 244 0.47 -17.91 -0.65
C VAL A 244 1.90 -18.44 -0.45
N GLN A 245 2.49 -18.04 0.67
CA GLN A 245 3.89 -18.33 1.01
C GLN A 245 4.05 -19.49 1.99
N ALA A 246 3.10 -19.67 2.91
CA ALA A 246 3.09 -20.79 3.84
C ALA A 246 1.73 -20.94 4.51
N LYS A 247 1.47 -22.15 5.00
CA LYS A 247 0.42 -22.43 5.96
C LYS A 247 0.96 -22.32 7.39
N LEU A 248 0.32 -21.48 8.19
CA LEU A 248 0.66 -21.26 9.58
C LEU A 248 -0.19 -22.16 10.47
N THR A 249 0.45 -22.86 11.41
CA THR A 249 -0.22 -23.82 12.30
C THR A 249 -0.11 -23.35 13.75
N PRO A 250 -1.22 -23.06 14.44
CA PRO A 250 -1.18 -22.73 15.86
C PRO A 250 -0.59 -23.88 16.68
N THR A 251 0.36 -23.58 17.57
CA THR A 251 1.06 -24.56 18.40
C THR A 251 0.18 -25.02 19.56
N SER A 252 -0.71 -24.14 20.05
CA SER A 252 -1.66 -24.48 21.11
C SER A 252 -2.96 -25.04 20.55
N SER A 253 -3.23 -26.31 20.88
CA SER A 253 -4.57 -26.92 20.85
C SER A 253 -5.46 -26.43 22.02
N ALA A 254 -4.98 -25.46 22.82
CA ALA A 254 -5.72 -24.84 23.90
C ALA A 254 -6.85 -23.96 23.33
N SER A 255 -8.03 -24.57 23.27
CA SER A 255 -9.26 -24.10 22.64
C SER A 255 -9.12 -23.87 21.14
N ALA A 256 -9.07 -24.97 20.39
CA ALA A 256 -9.98 -25.05 19.25
C ALA A 256 -11.39 -24.74 19.80
N SER A 257 -11.77 -23.46 19.79
CA SER A 257 -13.17 -23.11 19.82
C SER A 257 -13.70 -23.61 18.48
N ALA A 258 -14.10 -24.89 18.46
CA ALA A 258 -15.08 -25.39 17.51
C ALA A 258 -16.38 -24.53 17.53
N SER A 259 -16.50 -23.59 18.47
CA SER A 259 -17.39 -22.43 18.41
C SER A 259 -16.68 -21.27 17.70
N GLY A 260 -17.11 -20.93 16.49
CA GLY A 260 -16.53 -19.87 15.65
C GLY A 260 -16.61 -18.46 16.25
N GLY A 261 -15.77 -18.19 17.26
CA GLY A 261 -15.47 -16.87 17.81
C GLY A 261 -14.18 -16.28 17.20
N PRO A 262 -13.86 -15.00 17.48
CA PRO A 262 -12.67 -14.34 16.96
C PRO A 262 -11.37 -15.01 17.45
N PRO A 263 -10.28 -14.95 16.65
CA PRO A 263 -8.99 -15.49 17.07
C PRO A 263 -8.52 -14.81 18.35
N SER A 264 -7.94 -15.59 19.27
CA SER A 264 -7.39 -15.04 20.51
C SER A 264 -6.12 -14.23 20.23
N SER A 265 -5.86 -13.18 21.01
CA SER A 265 -4.67 -12.34 20.84
C SER A 265 -3.37 -13.15 20.88
N ALA A 266 -3.29 -14.17 21.73
CA ALA A 266 -2.13 -15.06 21.83
C ALA A 266 -1.93 -15.89 20.55
N GLN A 267 -3.02 -16.45 19.98
CA GLN A 267 -2.96 -17.19 18.72
C GLN A 267 -2.56 -16.28 17.56
N THR A 268 -3.19 -15.11 17.44
CA THR A 268 -2.85 -14.11 16.43
C THR A 268 -1.36 -13.74 16.50
N GLN A 269 -0.86 -13.48 17.70
CA GLN A 269 0.52 -13.11 17.95
C GLN A 269 1.50 -14.23 17.56
N GLU A 270 1.15 -15.49 17.87
CA GLU A 270 1.93 -16.66 17.49
C GLU A 270 2.03 -16.80 15.96
N LEU A 271 0.91 -16.66 15.24
CA LEU A 271 0.90 -16.77 13.78
C LEU A 271 1.64 -15.61 13.11
N ILE A 272 1.58 -14.40 13.68
CA ILE A 272 2.42 -13.27 13.26
C ILE A 272 3.91 -13.62 13.37
N GLN A 273 4.36 -14.23 14.48
CA GLN A 273 5.75 -14.63 14.64
C GLN A 273 6.18 -15.65 13.58
N GLN A 274 5.33 -16.65 13.31
CA GLN A 274 5.61 -17.66 12.30
C GLN A 274 5.76 -17.01 10.91
N ALA A 275 4.86 -16.11 10.53
CA ALA A 275 4.93 -15.40 9.25
C ALA A 275 6.18 -14.53 9.13
N ALA A 276 6.46 -13.69 10.14
CA ALA A 276 7.62 -12.81 10.17
C ALA A 276 8.95 -13.59 10.11
N ALA A 277 9.04 -14.73 10.79
CA ALA A 277 10.22 -15.59 10.77
C ALA A 277 10.45 -16.25 9.41
N LEU A 278 9.39 -16.60 8.68
CA LEU A 278 9.47 -17.26 7.37
C LEU A 278 9.75 -16.26 6.24
N HIS A 279 9.31 -15.02 6.37
CA HIS A 279 9.26 -14.08 5.26
C HIS A 279 10.61 -13.77 4.60
N PRO A 280 11.72 -13.51 5.34
CA PRO A 280 13.03 -13.30 4.74
C PRO A 280 13.49 -14.45 3.84
N THR A 281 13.33 -15.69 4.32
CA THR A 281 13.70 -16.88 3.57
C THR A 281 12.81 -17.10 2.34
N ARG A 282 11.56 -16.65 2.38
CA ARG A 282 10.65 -16.69 1.20
C ARG A 282 11.06 -15.64 0.16
N CYS A 283 11.39 -14.42 0.58
CA CYS A 283 11.89 -13.37 -0.30
C CYS A 283 13.23 -13.74 -0.95
N ALA A 284 14.11 -14.46 -0.24
CA ALA A 284 15.33 -15.00 -0.84
C ALA A 284 15.06 -16.02 -1.96
N LYS A 285 13.97 -16.80 -1.88
CA LYS A 285 13.54 -17.75 -2.92
C LYS A 285 12.73 -17.08 -4.04
N ASN A 286 12.03 -15.98 -3.74
CA ASN A 286 11.23 -15.21 -4.68
C ASN A 286 11.49 -13.71 -4.45
N ARG A 287 12.44 -13.18 -5.22
CA ARG A 287 12.88 -11.78 -5.15
C ARG A 287 11.76 -10.76 -5.40
N PHE A 288 10.72 -11.18 -6.12
CA PHE A 288 9.60 -10.30 -6.47
C PHE A 288 8.54 -10.20 -5.36
N LEU A 289 8.73 -10.82 -4.19
CA LEU A 289 7.78 -10.64 -3.07
C LEU A 289 7.96 -9.27 -2.43
N HIS A 290 6.85 -8.66 -2.05
CA HIS A 290 6.86 -7.44 -1.24
C HIS A 290 7.58 -7.71 0.10
N LYS A 291 8.66 -6.97 0.38
CA LYS A 291 9.61 -7.31 1.46
C LYS A 291 9.19 -6.85 2.87
N THR A 292 8.44 -5.76 2.95
CA THR A 292 8.04 -5.14 4.24
C THR A 292 6.58 -5.40 4.58
N HIS A 293 5.65 -5.20 3.65
CA HIS A 293 4.23 -5.45 3.86
C HIS A 293 3.81 -6.89 3.56
N ILE A 294 3.21 -7.55 4.56
CA ILE A 294 2.68 -8.91 4.42
C ILE A 294 1.22 -9.02 4.86
N LEU A 295 0.50 -10.00 4.28
CA LEU A 295 -0.85 -10.36 4.69
C LEU A 295 -0.85 -11.67 5.46
N ILE A 296 -1.57 -11.71 6.58
CA ILE A 296 -1.71 -12.88 7.44
C ILE A 296 -3.19 -13.17 7.65
N ILE A 297 -3.62 -14.36 7.25
CA ILE A 297 -4.93 -14.90 7.60
C ILE A 297 -4.77 -15.82 8.79
N ASP A 298 -4.99 -15.29 9.99
CA ASP A 298 -4.75 -15.97 11.28
C ASP A 298 -5.95 -16.79 11.78
N THR A 299 -6.99 -16.93 10.96
CA THR A 299 -8.31 -17.46 11.33
C THR A 299 -8.81 -18.48 10.31
N PRO A 300 -9.57 -19.51 10.74
CA PRO A 300 -10.25 -20.42 9.81
C PRO A 300 -11.45 -19.77 9.08
N ASP A 301 -11.98 -18.64 9.58
CA ASP A 301 -13.10 -17.90 8.96
C ASP A 301 -12.69 -16.45 8.67
N PRO A 302 -11.97 -16.21 7.56
CA PRO A 302 -11.51 -14.87 7.22
C PRO A 302 -12.63 -13.96 6.70
N VAL A 303 -13.77 -14.52 6.27
CA VAL A 303 -14.92 -13.69 5.87
C VAL A 303 -15.51 -13.01 7.11
N GLU A 304 -15.69 -13.75 8.20
CA GLU A 304 -16.18 -13.18 9.45
C GLU A 304 -15.14 -12.25 10.07
N TYR A 305 -13.91 -12.74 10.23
CA TYR A 305 -12.90 -12.10 11.08
C TYR A 305 -11.88 -11.27 10.33
N GLY A 306 -11.87 -11.25 8.99
CA GLY A 306 -10.91 -10.48 8.18
C GLY A 306 -9.51 -11.08 8.18
N MET A 307 -8.57 -10.32 7.65
CA MET A 307 -7.14 -10.64 7.60
C MET A 307 -6.30 -9.53 8.26
N LEU A 308 -5.06 -9.83 8.58
CA LEU A 308 -4.10 -8.89 9.16
C LEU A 308 -3.15 -8.39 8.07
N MET A 309 -2.93 -7.09 8.07
CA MET A 309 -1.81 -6.46 7.38
C MET A 309 -0.74 -6.12 8.41
N LEU A 310 0.51 -6.46 8.09
CA LEU A 310 1.67 -6.22 8.93
C LEU A 310 2.74 -5.52 8.10
N GLU A 311 3.35 -4.49 8.67
CA GLU A 311 4.60 -3.90 8.17
C GLU A 311 5.76 -4.46 8.99
N LEU A 312 6.64 -5.20 8.33
CA LEU A 312 7.88 -5.72 8.88
C LEU A 312 8.95 -4.61 8.85
N PRO A 313 9.80 -4.52 9.88
CA PRO A 313 10.98 -3.68 9.81
C PRO A 313 11.89 -4.12 8.64
N PRO A 314 12.70 -3.21 8.09
CA PRO A 314 13.70 -3.55 7.08
C PRO A 314 14.62 -4.65 7.62
N TRP A 315 14.82 -5.70 6.83
CA TRP A 315 15.65 -6.85 7.20
C TRP A 315 16.70 -7.19 6.13
N ASP A 316 16.64 -6.52 4.97
CA ASP A 316 17.46 -6.76 3.78
C ASP A 316 18.58 -5.73 3.57
N ALA A 317 18.82 -4.85 4.55
CA ALA A 317 19.86 -3.79 4.50
C ALA A 317 21.32 -4.30 4.54
N SER A 318 21.59 -5.54 4.12
CA SER A 318 22.94 -6.13 4.11
C SER A 318 23.45 -6.34 2.68
N PRO A 319 24.61 -5.76 2.30
CA PRO A 319 25.15 -5.79 0.93
C PRO A 319 25.70 -7.15 0.47
N THR A 320 25.62 -8.19 1.29
CA THR A 320 26.04 -9.55 0.92
C THR A 320 24.86 -10.49 1.00
N ALA A 321 24.62 -11.29 -0.05
CA ALA A 321 23.59 -12.34 -0.10
C ALA A 321 23.66 -13.19 1.18
N PRO A 322 22.72 -13.01 2.13
CA PRO A 322 22.83 -13.61 3.44
C PRO A 322 22.64 -15.13 3.32
N GLY A 323 23.48 -15.90 4.01
CA GLY A 323 23.29 -17.34 4.10
C GLY A 323 21.99 -17.67 4.83
N LYS A 324 21.46 -18.89 4.65
CA LYS A 324 20.21 -19.36 5.30
C LYS A 324 20.17 -19.08 6.81
N ALA A 325 21.30 -19.25 7.51
CA ALA A 325 21.40 -19.00 8.95
C ALA A 325 21.31 -17.50 9.33
N ASP A 326 21.68 -16.60 8.43
CA ASP A 326 21.55 -15.16 8.63
C ASP A 326 20.13 -14.69 8.28
N LEU A 327 19.49 -15.26 7.27
CA LEU A 327 18.05 -15.06 6.98
C LEU A 327 17.16 -15.57 8.12
N ASP A 328 17.45 -16.76 8.66
CA ASP A 328 16.72 -17.31 9.82
C ASP A 328 16.89 -16.44 11.07
N ARG A 329 18.02 -15.73 11.20
CA ARG A 329 18.26 -14.76 12.28
C ARG A 329 17.51 -13.46 12.01
N ALA A 330 17.61 -12.95 10.78
CA ALA A 330 16.92 -11.77 10.29
C ALA A 330 15.39 -11.94 10.30
N GLY A 331 14.83 -13.15 10.31
CA GLY A 331 13.40 -13.38 10.54
C GLY A 331 13.01 -13.39 12.02
N LYS A 332 13.91 -13.82 12.90
CA LYS A 332 13.65 -13.90 14.35
C LYS A 332 13.68 -12.54 15.05
N GLU A 333 14.51 -11.61 14.59
CA GLU A 333 14.59 -10.26 15.18
C GLU A 333 13.33 -9.41 14.90
N PRO A 334 12.82 -9.29 13.65
CA PRO A 334 11.53 -8.69 13.34
C PRO A 334 10.37 -9.38 14.05
N ALA A 335 10.39 -10.71 14.13
CA ALA A 335 9.38 -11.47 14.88
C ALA A 335 9.41 -11.12 16.37
N ALA A 336 10.56 -10.82 16.96
CA ALA A 336 10.67 -10.36 18.35
C ALA A 336 10.23 -8.89 18.51
N LEU A 337 10.57 -8.03 17.56
CA LEU A 337 10.22 -6.60 17.55
C LEU A 337 8.71 -6.38 17.33
N ALA A 338 8.07 -7.18 16.49
CA ALA A 338 6.62 -7.20 16.31
C ALA A 338 5.86 -7.53 17.62
N LEU A 339 6.52 -8.16 18.60
CA LEU A 339 5.94 -8.52 19.91
C LEU A 339 6.17 -7.47 20.98
N ALA A 340 7.27 -6.72 20.88
CA ALA A 340 7.67 -5.72 21.87
C ALA A 340 6.75 -4.48 21.88
N ALA A 341 5.78 -4.42 20.98
CA ALA A 341 4.79 -3.34 20.87
C ALA A 341 3.82 -3.21 22.07
N SER A 342 4.09 -3.90 23.18
CA SER A 342 3.41 -3.71 24.47
C SER A 342 4.20 -2.85 25.48
N GLU A 343 5.44 -2.44 25.18
CA GLU A 343 6.16 -1.40 25.94
C GLU A 343 6.39 -0.14 25.09
N PRO A 344 6.21 1.08 25.65
CA PRO A 344 6.40 2.32 24.93
C PRO A 344 7.89 2.62 24.78
N GLN A 345 8.54 2.02 23.78
CA GLN A 345 9.83 2.52 23.30
C GLN A 345 9.65 3.58 22.20
N PRO A 346 10.58 4.54 22.06
CA PRO A 346 10.44 5.68 21.14
C PRO A 346 10.72 5.36 19.67
N GLN A 347 10.91 4.09 19.30
CA GLN A 347 11.04 3.67 17.90
C GLN A 347 9.74 2.99 17.45
N GLN A 348 9.19 3.53 16.36
CA GLN A 348 7.83 3.38 15.84
C GLN A 348 7.49 1.95 15.41
N HIS A 349 7.22 1.04 16.34
CA HIS A 349 6.65 -0.26 15.97
C HIS A 349 5.17 -0.10 15.61
N LYS A 350 4.87 -0.29 14.33
CA LYS A 350 3.55 -0.17 13.74
C LYS A 350 2.73 -1.43 14.06
N GLN A 351 1.67 -1.26 14.86
CA GLN A 351 0.76 -2.36 15.25
C GLN A 351 0.06 -2.94 14.01
N PRO A 352 -0.17 -4.27 13.94
CA PRO A 352 -0.93 -4.89 12.85
C PRO A 352 -2.32 -4.25 12.69
N ILE A 353 -2.82 -4.22 11.46
CA ILE A 353 -4.14 -3.69 11.12
C ILE A 353 -5.03 -4.83 10.65
N ARG A 354 -6.26 -4.92 11.17
CA ARG A 354 -7.27 -5.85 10.65
C ARG A 354 -8.00 -5.22 9.47
N ILE A 355 -8.07 -5.92 8.34
CA ILE A 355 -8.73 -5.48 7.12
C ILE A 355 -9.74 -6.53 6.63
N PRO A 356 -10.76 -6.14 5.84
CA PRO A 356 -11.68 -7.10 5.22
C PRO A 356 -10.94 -8.13 4.37
N TYR A 357 -11.47 -9.35 4.26
CA TYR A 357 -10.84 -10.42 3.47
C TYR A 357 -11.15 -10.36 1.97
N HIS A 358 -12.19 -9.67 1.53
CA HIS A 358 -12.52 -9.62 0.10
C HIS A 358 -11.55 -8.73 -0.69
N CYS A 359 -11.24 -9.13 -1.93
CA CYS A 359 -10.25 -8.44 -2.78
C CYS A 359 -10.50 -6.93 -2.96
N HIS A 360 -11.75 -6.52 -3.17
CA HIS A 360 -12.09 -5.11 -3.37
C HIS A 360 -11.92 -4.28 -2.08
N ASP A 361 -12.50 -4.76 -0.98
CA ASP A 361 -12.55 -4.00 0.27
C ASP A 361 -11.26 -4.10 1.10
N GLY A 362 -10.51 -5.19 0.95
CA GLY A 362 -9.28 -5.47 1.67
C GLY A 362 -8.02 -5.16 0.87
N LEU A 363 -7.79 -5.97 -0.17
CA LEU A 363 -6.55 -5.96 -0.95
C LEU A 363 -6.40 -4.67 -1.77
N GLN A 364 -7.38 -4.36 -2.62
CA GLN A 364 -7.32 -3.22 -3.53
C GLN A 364 -7.32 -1.90 -2.77
N THR A 365 -8.16 -1.77 -1.74
CA THR A 365 -8.30 -0.49 -1.04
C THR A 365 -7.16 -0.26 -0.06
N ARG A 366 -6.92 -1.14 0.92
CA ARG A 366 -6.04 -0.79 2.05
C ARG A 366 -4.61 -1.29 1.90
N PHE A 367 -4.42 -2.49 1.33
CA PHE A 367 -3.07 -3.00 1.13
C PHE A 367 -2.31 -2.17 0.10
N LEU A 368 -2.88 -1.98 -1.10
CA LEU A 368 -2.18 -1.24 -2.17
C LEU A 368 -1.88 0.20 -1.76
N ILE A 369 -2.83 0.92 -1.13
CA ILE A 369 -2.62 2.30 -0.67
C ILE A 369 -1.43 2.40 0.31
N LEU A 370 -1.32 1.49 1.27
CA LEU A 370 -0.24 1.53 2.26
C LEU A 370 1.08 0.98 1.70
N ALA A 371 1.03 -0.10 0.92
CA ALA A 371 2.21 -0.74 0.35
C ALA A 371 2.88 0.12 -0.73
N ASN A 372 2.09 0.85 -1.54
CA ASN A 372 2.59 1.80 -2.53
C ASN A 372 2.96 3.16 -1.92
N GLY A 373 2.71 3.35 -0.62
CA GLY A 373 2.93 4.61 0.09
C GLY A 373 2.02 5.77 -0.34
N ASP A 374 0.86 5.48 -0.92
CA ASP A 374 -0.20 6.47 -1.18
C ASP A 374 -0.79 7.01 0.13
N ALA A 375 -0.61 6.28 1.25
CA ALA A 375 -0.87 6.79 2.59
C ALA A 375 0.14 6.23 3.62
N ASP A 376 0.37 7.00 4.68
CA ASP A 376 1.17 6.54 5.81
C ASP A 376 0.44 5.45 6.59
N TRP A 377 1.21 4.55 7.21
CA TRP A 377 0.67 3.66 8.23
C TRP A 377 0.05 4.47 9.38
N PRO A 378 -1.26 4.33 9.65
CA PRO A 378 -1.92 5.18 10.63
C PRO A 378 -1.40 4.88 12.03
N SER A 379 -1.03 5.94 12.75
CA SER A 379 -0.59 5.82 14.15
C SER A 379 -1.69 5.25 15.04
N GLU A 380 -1.32 4.63 16.16
CA GLU A 380 -2.30 4.13 17.14
C GLU A 380 -3.22 5.25 17.63
N ALA A 381 -2.69 6.45 17.84
CA ALA A 381 -3.47 7.61 18.27
C ALA A 381 -4.53 8.01 17.22
N VAL A 382 -4.24 7.84 15.93
CA VAL A 382 -5.18 8.05 14.83
C VAL A 382 -6.22 6.93 14.80
N ARG A 383 -5.80 5.67 14.88
CA ARG A 383 -6.69 4.48 14.87
C ARG A 383 -7.65 4.42 16.05
N ALA A 384 -7.26 4.99 17.19
CA ALA A 384 -8.09 5.07 18.40
C ALA A 384 -9.15 6.20 18.33
N GLN A 385 -9.09 7.07 17.33
CA GLN A 385 -10.06 8.15 17.18
C GLN A 385 -11.45 7.59 16.83
N PRO A 386 -12.55 8.15 17.40
CA PRO A 386 -13.89 7.67 17.08
C PRO A 386 -14.25 7.87 15.62
N VAL A 387 -14.83 6.86 14.98
CA VAL A 387 -15.45 6.98 13.66
C VAL A 387 -16.96 6.77 13.82
N PHE A 388 -17.76 7.62 13.18
CA PHE A 388 -19.22 7.57 13.31
C PHE A 388 -19.89 7.27 11.98
N LEU A 389 -20.92 6.43 12.01
CA LEU A 389 -21.80 6.23 10.85
C LEU A 389 -22.70 7.45 10.65
N VAL A 390 -22.92 7.82 9.39
CA VAL A 390 -23.83 8.91 9.00
C VAL A 390 -24.90 8.39 8.05
N PHE A 391 -26.15 8.48 8.47
CA PHE A 391 -27.32 8.17 7.64
C PHE A 391 -27.86 9.46 7.02
N GLN A 392 -27.99 9.48 5.69
CA GLN A 392 -28.51 10.64 4.95
C GLN A 392 -29.83 10.27 4.29
N TYR A 393 -30.91 11.00 4.59
CA TYR A 393 -32.24 10.78 4.01
C TYR A 393 -33.04 12.08 3.96
N HIS A 394 -34.10 12.08 3.13
CA HIS A 394 -34.93 13.28 2.85
C HIS A 394 -34.13 14.51 2.41
N THR A 395 -32.98 14.30 1.77
CA THR A 395 -32.11 15.38 1.26
C THR A 395 -32.41 15.77 -0.19
N HIS A 396 -33.62 15.52 -0.69
CA HIS A 396 -34.12 15.91 -2.04
C HIS A 396 -33.09 15.87 -3.19
N GLY A 397 -32.28 14.81 -3.27
CA GLY A 397 -31.30 14.62 -4.34
C GLY A 397 -29.93 15.27 -4.10
N LYS A 398 -29.59 15.69 -2.87
CA LYS A 398 -28.20 16.01 -2.52
C LYS A 398 -27.32 14.76 -2.59
N ASP A 399 -26.08 14.96 -3.01
CA ASP A 399 -25.07 13.90 -3.07
C ASP A 399 -24.78 13.31 -1.69
N LEU A 400 -24.35 12.05 -1.67
CA LEU A 400 -23.85 11.40 -0.46
C LEU A 400 -22.67 12.19 0.12
N GLY A 401 -22.66 12.43 1.43
CA GLY A 401 -21.65 13.29 2.05
C GLY A 401 -22.11 14.74 2.20
N PHE A 402 -23.39 15.03 1.98
CA PHE A 402 -23.95 16.36 2.19
C PHE A 402 -23.75 16.82 3.64
N GLY A 403 -23.11 17.98 3.81
CA GLY A 403 -22.77 18.52 5.13
C GLY A 403 -21.48 17.98 5.75
N ALA A 404 -20.77 17.03 5.11
CA ALA A 404 -19.55 16.42 5.64
C ALA A 404 -18.48 17.45 6.02
N ARG A 405 -18.17 18.40 5.13
CA ARG A 405 -17.18 19.47 5.38
C ARG A 405 -17.58 20.41 6.52
N SER A 406 -18.87 20.50 6.83
CA SER A 406 -19.36 21.32 7.94
C SER A 406 -19.30 20.57 9.26
N MET A 407 -19.57 19.26 9.26
CA MET A 407 -19.46 18.39 10.44
C MET A 407 -18.00 18.06 10.79
N ASP A 408 -17.16 17.91 9.78
CA ASP A 408 -15.72 17.70 9.89
C ASP A 408 -14.96 18.72 9.02
N PRO A 409 -14.72 19.94 9.53
CA PRO A 409 -13.91 20.93 8.81
C PRO A 409 -12.48 20.46 8.53
N GLY A 410 -12.00 19.44 9.26
CA GLY A 410 -10.71 18.81 9.07
C GLY A 410 -10.69 17.79 7.93
N ALA A 411 -11.83 17.36 7.40
CA ALA A 411 -11.93 16.25 6.45
C ALA A 411 -11.01 16.40 5.22
N ALA A 412 -10.89 17.61 4.67
CA ALA A 412 -10.04 17.86 3.50
C ALA A 412 -8.54 17.76 3.76
N ARG A 413 -8.12 17.71 5.04
CA ARG A 413 -6.71 17.58 5.46
C ARG A 413 -6.38 16.18 5.98
N ARG A 414 -7.38 15.31 6.10
CA ARG A 414 -7.22 13.95 6.59
C ARG A 414 -6.63 13.09 5.50
N LYS A 415 -5.68 12.24 5.87
CA LYS A 415 -5.15 11.20 4.99
C LYS A 415 -6.16 10.05 4.87
N PRO A 416 -6.08 9.20 3.83
CA PRO A 416 -6.84 7.96 3.77
C PRO A 416 -6.66 7.14 5.06
N GLY A 417 -7.76 6.69 5.66
CA GLY A 417 -7.76 5.96 6.93
C GLY A 417 -7.89 6.84 8.18
N GLU A 418 -7.89 8.16 8.06
CA GLU A 418 -8.13 9.09 9.17
C GLU A 418 -9.58 9.62 9.22
N GLU A 419 -10.48 9.07 8.39
CA GLU A 419 -11.85 9.53 8.23
C GLU A 419 -12.62 9.38 9.55
N ARG A 420 -13.40 10.41 9.90
CA ARG A 420 -14.18 10.42 11.16
C ARG A 420 -15.65 10.12 10.94
N LEU A 421 -16.11 10.20 9.70
CA LEU A 421 -17.49 10.01 9.30
C LEU A 421 -17.54 9.01 8.14
N VAL A 422 -18.31 7.95 8.31
CA VAL A 422 -18.56 6.95 7.26
C VAL A 422 -20.02 7.08 6.84
N TYR A 423 -20.24 7.58 5.63
CA TYR A 423 -21.59 7.75 5.10
C TYR A 423 -22.16 6.42 4.64
N VAL A 424 -23.39 6.14 5.09
CA VAL A 424 -24.14 4.97 4.71
C VAL A 424 -24.79 5.22 3.36
N ALA A 425 -24.30 4.53 2.34
CA ALA A 425 -24.95 4.48 1.03
C ALA A 425 -25.99 3.34 1.00
N PRO A 426 -27.11 3.49 0.29
CA PRO A 426 -27.93 2.37 -0.10
C PRO A 426 -27.09 1.46 -1.02
N GLY A 427 -26.65 0.31 -0.50
CA GLY A 427 -25.92 -0.69 -1.29
C GLY A 427 -26.83 -1.53 -2.17
N GLU A 428 -26.23 -2.40 -2.99
CA GLU A 428 -26.97 -3.45 -3.71
C GLU A 428 -27.78 -4.31 -2.71
N GLY A 429 -29.05 -4.58 -3.03
CA GLY A 429 -29.97 -5.28 -2.12
C GLY A 429 -30.67 -4.39 -1.07
N HIS A 430 -30.55 -3.07 -1.19
CA HIS A 430 -31.39 -2.08 -0.49
C HIS A 430 -32.41 -1.40 -1.44
N GLU A 431 -32.59 -1.94 -2.65
CA GLU A 431 -33.55 -1.45 -3.63
C GLU A 431 -34.98 -1.48 -3.07
N GLY A 432 -35.65 -0.32 -3.06
CA GLY A 432 -37.02 -0.19 -2.56
C GLY A 432 -37.15 0.06 -1.05
N ILE A 433 -36.04 0.21 -0.31
CA ILE A 433 -36.10 0.69 1.08
C ILE A 433 -36.33 2.20 1.09
N GLU A 434 -37.44 2.62 1.70
CA GLU A 434 -37.68 4.03 2.00
C GLU A 434 -36.82 4.43 3.21
N TRP A 435 -35.76 5.18 2.95
CA TRP A 435 -34.85 5.64 4.00
C TRP A 435 -35.50 6.73 4.86
N GLY A 436 -35.51 6.49 6.16
CA GLY A 436 -35.96 7.44 7.17
C GLY A 436 -35.36 7.14 8.54
N TYR A 437 -35.72 7.93 9.55
CA TYR A 437 -35.16 7.78 10.91
C TYR A 437 -35.33 6.36 11.48
N GLY A 438 -36.53 5.79 11.39
CA GLY A 438 -36.80 4.44 11.92
C GLY A 438 -35.93 3.37 11.25
N GLU A 439 -35.71 3.52 9.95
CA GLU A 439 -34.87 2.60 9.18
C GLU A 439 -33.39 2.77 9.50
N ALA A 440 -32.91 4.02 9.63
CA ALA A 440 -31.54 4.31 10.07
C ALA A 440 -31.25 3.67 11.44
N VAL A 441 -32.17 3.86 12.40
CA VAL A 441 -32.06 3.23 13.72
C VAL A 441 -32.02 1.72 13.61
N ARG A 442 -32.93 1.10 12.84
CA ARG A 442 -33.01 -0.36 12.65
C ARG A 442 -31.74 -0.94 12.03
N GLN A 443 -31.24 -0.30 10.97
CA GLN A 443 -30.08 -0.72 10.18
C GLN A 443 -28.73 -0.47 10.87
N PHE A 444 -28.65 0.42 11.86
CA PHE A 444 -27.38 0.81 12.48
C PHE A 444 -26.48 -0.37 12.92
N PRO A 445 -26.95 -1.39 13.69
CA PRO A 445 -26.14 -2.55 14.05
C PRO A 445 -25.63 -3.35 12.85
N TRP A 446 -26.44 -3.45 11.78
CA TRP A 446 -26.03 -4.11 10.55
C TRP A 446 -24.87 -3.34 9.88
N PHE A 447 -24.98 -2.02 9.77
CA PHE A 447 -23.87 -1.22 9.23
C PHE A 447 -22.63 -1.23 10.13
N CYS A 448 -22.78 -1.33 11.45
CA CYS A 448 -21.66 -1.57 12.35
C CYS A 448 -20.95 -2.90 12.02
N ARG A 449 -21.69 -3.94 11.64
CA ARG A 449 -21.11 -5.21 11.17
C ARG A 449 -20.44 -5.07 9.81
N GLU A 450 -21.06 -4.42 8.84
CA GLU A 450 -20.47 -4.19 7.53
C GLU A 450 -19.17 -3.38 7.62
N LYS A 451 -19.10 -2.44 8.57
CA LYS A 451 -17.93 -1.59 8.81
C LYS A 451 -17.07 -2.05 10.00
N ARG A 452 -17.21 -3.29 10.48
CA ARG A 452 -16.51 -3.79 11.69
C ARG A 452 -14.97 -3.74 11.66
N PHE A 453 -14.37 -3.58 10.49
CA PHE A 453 -12.92 -3.42 10.31
C PHE A 453 -12.47 -1.95 10.27
N VAL A 454 -13.39 -1.00 10.37
CA VAL A 454 -13.09 0.41 10.60
C VAL A 454 -12.74 0.56 12.07
N GLU A 455 -11.47 0.86 12.33
CA GLU A 455 -10.97 1.03 13.69
C GLU A 455 -11.56 2.29 14.32
N GLY A 456 -11.83 2.22 15.62
CA GLY A 456 -12.48 3.32 16.32
C GLY A 456 -13.96 3.53 15.99
N LEU A 457 -14.57 2.67 15.14
CA LEU A 457 -16.00 2.73 14.84
C LEU A 457 -16.85 2.67 16.11
N ASP A 458 -17.67 3.69 16.30
CA ASP A 458 -18.57 3.77 17.44
C ASP A 458 -19.83 2.93 17.18
N THR A 459 -20.04 1.92 18.02
CA THR A 459 -21.21 1.04 17.93
C THR A 459 -22.40 1.55 18.74
N THR A 460 -22.29 2.68 19.44
CA THR A 460 -23.35 3.24 20.30
C THR A 460 -23.99 4.48 19.70
N PHE A 461 -23.17 5.34 19.08
CA PHE A 461 -23.58 6.64 18.56
C PHE A 461 -23.45 6.71 17.03
N PHE A 462 -24.43 7.35 16.40
CA PHE A 462 -24.40 7.66 14.97
C PHE A 462 -25.13 8.97 14.67
N VAL A 463 -24.99 9.44 13.43
CA VAL A 463 -25.53 10.72 12.98
C VAL A 463 -26.61 10.49 11.93
N CYS A 464 -27.71 11.25 11.98
CA CYS A 464 -28.65 11.36 10.86
C CYS A 464 -28.64 12.79 10.29
N VAL A 465 -28.55 12.89 8.97
CA VAL A 465 -28.84 14.09 8.18
C VAL A 465 -30.20 13.87 7.53
N ASP A 466 -31.22 14.54 8.07
CA ASP A 466 -32.64 14.24 7.81
C ASP A 466 -33.39 15.33 7.02
N GLY A 467 -32.67 16.16 6.26
CA GLY A 467 -33.26 17.22 5.44
C GLY A 467 -32.22 18.10 4.73
N ASP A 468 -32.68 18.95 3.82
CA ASP A 468 -31.82 19.82 3.00
C ASP A 468 -31.21 20.98 3.78
N ASP A 469 -31.93 21.49 4.79
CA ASP A 469 -31.56 22.67 5.56
C ASP A 469 -30.72 22.30 6.80
N VAL A 470 -29.86 21.28 6.69
CA VAL A 470 -29.02 20.78 7.80
C VAL A 470 -28.11 21.86 8.39
N ALA A 471 -27.78 22.90 7.62
CA ALA A 471 -27.02 24.05 8.12
C ALA A 471 -27.81 24.88 9.15
N GLU A 472 -29.13 24.96 9.02
CA GLU A 472 -30.02 25.69 9.92
C GLU A 472 -30.57 24.79 11.03
N THR A 473 -31.04 23.60 10.65
CA THR A 473 -31.72 22.67 11.57
C THR A 473 -30.76 21.80 12.37
N GLY A 474 -29.55 21.58 11.84
CA GLY A 474 -28.55 20.71 12.43
C GLY A 474 -28.87 19.22 12.30
N PRO A 475 -27.84 18.34 12.32
CA PRO A 475 -28.05 16.91 12.28
C PRO A 475 -28.61 16.37 13.60
N LEU A 476 -29.19 15.17 13.54
CA LEU A 476 -29.58 14.39 14.71
C LEU A 476 -28.42 13.52 15.17
N LEU A 477 -28.01 13.67 16.41
CA LEU A 477 -27.18 12.66 17.09
C LEU A 477 -28.11 11.59 17.67
N VAL A 478 -27.79 10.33 17.42
CA VAL A 478 -28.58 9.19 17.87
C VAL A 478 -27.72 8.29 18.73
N ARG A 479 -28.23 7.92 19.91
CA ARG A 479 -27.64 6.92 20.81
C ARG A 479 -28.56 5.71 20.80
N ARG A 480 -28.05 4.55 20.36
CA ARG A 480 -28.78 3.28 20.41
C ARG A 480 -28.17 2.39 21.49
N SER A 481 -28.99 1.95 22.44
CA SER A 481 -28.59 0.98 23.46
C SER A 481 -28.72 -0.44 22.91
N TRP A 482 -27.61 -1.14 22.75
CA TRP A 482 -27.54 -2.57 22.42
C TRP A 482 -26.18 -3.12 22.87
N ASP A 483 -25.94 -4.42 22.70
CA ASP A 483 -24.72 -5.06 23.19
C ASP A 483 -23.44 -4.74 22.39
N GLY A 484 -23.57 -4.01 21.26
CA GLY A 484 -22.45 -3.65 20.40
C GLY A 484 -21.78 -4.83 19.71
N ASN A 485 -22.29 -6.06 19.88
CA ASN A 485 -21.65 -7.25 19.33
C ASN A 485 -22.03 -7.43 17.85
N VAL A 486 -21.04 -7.23 16.98
CA VAL A 486 -21.15 -7.38 15.53
C VAL A 486 -20.71 -8.76 15.02
N TRP A 487 -20.03 -9.55 15.86
CA TRP A 487 -19.38 -10.80 15.46
C TRP A 487 -20.32 -12.00 15.61
N GLY A 488 -20.25 -12.91 14.63
CA GLY A 488 -21.02 -14.15 14.58
C GLY A 488 -22.53 -13.94 14.41
N ARG A 489 -22.97 -12.79 13.89
CA ARG A 489 -24.40 -12.44 13.75
C ARG A 489 -24.82 -12.22 12.32
N THR A 490 -25.91 -12.83 11.91
CA THR A 490 -26.50 -12.64 10.60
C THR A 490 -27.13 -11.26 10.43
N ARG A 491 -27.40 -10.88 9.17
CA ARG A 491 -28.14 -9.66 8.83
C ARG A 491 -29.51 -9.62 9.53
N ASP A 492 -30.26 -10.71 9.47
CA ASP A 492 -31.61 -10.79 10.03
C ASP A 492 -31.62 -10.67 11.55
N GLU A 493 -30.63 -11.26 12.23
CA GLU A 493 -30.49 -11.11 13.69
C GLU A 493 -30.25 -9.66 14.09
N LEU A 494 -29.35 -8.96 13.40
CA LEU A 494 -29.03 -7.56 13.69
C LEU A 494 -30.18 -6.61 13.35
N LEU A 495 -30.86 -6.86 12.24
CA LEU A 495 -32.04 -6.10 11.81
C LEU A 495 -33.28 -6.38 12.67
N GLY A 496 -33.35 -7.55 13.32
CA GLY A 496 -34.40 -7.96 14.23
C GLY A 496 -34.20 -7.53 15.69
N LEU A 497 -33.07 -6.88 16.02
CA LEU A 497 -32.83 -6.38 17.37
C LEU A 497 -33.90 -5.35 17.78
N PRO A 498 -34.41 -5.42 19.03
CA PRO A 498 -35.33 -4.41 19.55
C PRO A 498 -34.78 -2.98 19.40
N VAL A 499 -35.69 -2.05 19.17
CA VAL A 499 -35.39 -0.62 18.97
C VAL A 499 -35.57 0.17 20.28
N ASP A 500 -35.50 -0.51 21.42
CA ASP A 500 -35.66 0.10 22.72
C ASP A 500 -34.45 0.94 23.12
N GLY A 501 -34.65 1.93 24.00
CA GLY A 501 -33.55 2.72 24.58
C GLY A 501 -32.84 3.66 23.61
N VAL A 502 -33.48 4.03 22.50
CA VAL A 502 -32.95 5.01 21.55
C VAL A 502 -33.16 6.43 22.09
N LYS A 503 -32.09 7.21 22.18
CA LYS A 503 -32.14 8.64 22.49
C LYS A 503 -31.69 9.45 21.28
N VAL A 504 -32.23 10.65 21.14
CA VAL A 504 -31.89 11.56 20.04
C VAL A 504 -31.78 13.00 20.54
N VAL A 505 -30.87 13.77 19.95
CA VAL A 505 -30.71 15.20 20.21
C VAL A 505 -30.22 15.90 18.93
N ARG A 506 -30.71 17.11 18.66
CA ARG A 506 -30.19 17.95 17.57
C ARG A 506 -29.01 18.78 18.07
N VAL A 507 -28.01 18.92 17.22
CA VAL A 507 -26.84 19.77 17.48
C VAL A 507 -26.58 20.68 16.30
N THR A 508 -25.83 21.75 16.51
CA THR A 508 -25.37 22.54 15.37
C THR A 508 -24.42 21.71 14.53
N ILE A 509 -24.51 21.83 13.20
CA ILE A 509 -23.73 20.99 12.28
C ILE A 509 -22.22 21.05 12.56
N LYS A 510 -21.70 22.22 12.94
CA LYS A 510 -20.27 22.45 13.22
C LYS A 510 -19.78 21.82 14.52
N GLU A 511 -20.69 21.53 15.46
CA GLU A 511 -20.34 20.97 16.77
C GLU A 511 -20.50 19.44 16.82
N THR A 512 -20.95 18.82 15.72
CA THR A 512 -21.29 17.39 15.64
C THR A 512 -20.19 16.46 16.18
N ILE A 513 -18.99 16.49 15.59
CA ILE A 513 -17.90 15.58 16.01
C ILE A 513 -17.41 15.91 17.41
N ALA A 514 -17.18 17.20 17.70
CA ALA A 514 -16.70 17.63 19.01
C ALA A 514 -17.66 17.23 20.14
N THR A 515 -18.97 17.33 19.91
CA THR A 515 -19.99 16.92 20.87
C THR A 515 -19.98 15.41 21.11
N LEU A 516 -19.89 14.62 20.05
CA LEU A 516 -19.81 13.15 20.15
C LEU A 516 -18.54 12.68 20.85
N GLU A 517 -17.38 13.23 20.47
CA GLU A 517 -16.08 12.91 21.08
C GLU A 517 -16.07 13.17 22.59
N LYS A 518 -16.56 14.35 22.98
CA LYS A 518 -16.60 14.78 24.37
C LYS A 518 -17.63 13.98 25.17
N GLY A 519 -18.82 13.78 24.60
CA GLY A 519 -19.91 13.04 25.24
C GLY A 519 -19.60 11.55 25.44
N ARG A 520 -18.90 10.92 24.49
CA ARG A 520 -18.43 9.53 24.61
C ARG A 520 -17.48 9.33 25.80
N LYS A 521 -16.67 10.35 26.11
CA LYS A 521 -15.77 10.35 27.28
C LYS A 521 -16.48 10.72 28.59
N SER A 522 -17.81 10.87 28.58
CA SER A 522 -18.60 11.36 29.71
C SER A 522 -18.21 12.78 30.18
N GLU A 523 -17.51 13.54 29.35
CA GLU A 523 -17.10 14.92 29.65
C GLU A 523 -18.28 15.87 29.35
N THR A 524 -19.27 15.95 30.22
CA THR A 524 -20.50 16.74 29.94
C THR A 524 -20.41 18.22 30.36
N ASP A 525 -19.25 18.68 30.84
CA ASP A 525 -19.05 20.04 31.32
C ASP A 525 -19.30 21.08 30.22
N GLY A 526 -20.21 22.03 30.47
CA GLY A 526 -20.57 23.08 29.50
C GLY A 526 -21.49 22.63 28.36
N MET A 527 -22.00 21.39 28.39
CA MET A 527 -23.10 20.96 27.52
C MET A 527 -24.45 21.46 28.05
N SER A 528 -25.44 21.57 27.17
CA SER A 528 -26.82 21.83 27.58
C SER A 528 -27.41 20.64 28.35
N GLU A 529 -28.43 20.89 29.18
CA GLU A 529 -29.08 19.82 29.96
C GLU A 529 -29.61 18.66 29.08
N SER A 530 -30.12 18.99 27.88
CA SER A 530 -30.57 17.99 26.92
C SER A 530 -29.43 17.11 26.39
N LEU A 531 -28.25 17.70 26.17
CA LEU A 531 -27.05 16.97 25.74
C LEU A 531 -26.48 16.11 26.88
N THR A 532 -26.44 16.65 28.09
CA THR A 532 -26.04 15.88 29.27
C THR A 532 -26.93 14.66 29.48
N LYS A 533 -28.26 14.81 29.37
CA LYS A 533 -29.22 13.69 29.47
C LYS A 533 -29.13 12.69 28.30
N PHE A 534 -28.64 13.12 27.15
CA PHE A 534 -28.40 12.23 26.01
C PHE A 534 -27.23 11.28 26.28
N PHE A 535 -26.11 11.80 26.80
CA PHE A 535 -24.89 11.02 27.06
C PHE A 535 -24.93 10.21 28.37
N LEU A 536 -25.60 10.71 29.42
CA LEU A 536 -25.90 9.94 30.64
C LEU A 536 -27.06 8.97 30.36
#